data_AF-A0A8B6EK46-F1
#
_entry.id   AF-A0A8B6EK46-F1
#
_cell.length_a   1.000
_cell.length_b   1.000
_cell.length_c   1.000
_cell.angle_alpha   90.00
_cell.angle_beta   90.00
_cell.angle_gamma   90.00
#
_symmetry.space_group_name_H-M   'P 1'
#
loop_
_entity.id
_entity.type
_entity.pdbx_description
1 polymer ?
#
loop_
_entity_poly.entity_id
_entity_poly.type
_entity_poly.pdbx_seq_one_letter_code
_entity_poly.pdbx_strand_id
1 'polypeptide(L)'
;EASRMLAWLIKNGRSTELMRNIVREDGVLPLVTMVASEHIVMQNEALMALTLIASTILADAALQLKEAELAETIINLLGNPDVIPEILCNTLTLTKTVCEAG
;
A
#
# COMPACT_ATOMS: atom_id res chain seq x y z
N GLU A 1 5.49 0.14 14.33
CA GLU A 1 4.26 -0.25 15.03
C GLU A 1 3.00 0.53 14.65
N ALA A 2 2.98 1.87 14.71
CA ALA A 2 1.79 2.65 14.32
C ALA A 2 1.30 2.38 12.88
N SER A 3 2.23 2.27 11.92
CA SER A 3 1.94 1.91 10.52
C SER A 3 1.30 0.52 10.37
N ARG A 4 1.70 -0.44 11.22
CA ARG A 4 1.10 -1.78 11.24
C ARG A 4 -0.32 -1.76 11.78
N MET A 5 -0.58 -0.95 12.79
CA MET A 5 -1.94 -0.73 13.30
C MET A 5 -2.83 -0.09 12.21
N LEU A 6 -2.32 0.88 11.45
CA LEU A 6 -3.04 1.45 10.30
C LEU A 6 -3.36 0.38 9.24
N ALA A 7 -2.37 -0.42 8.84
CA ALA A 7 -2.58 -1.51 7.89
C ALA A 7 -3.61 -2.53 8.40
N TRP A 8 -3.54 -2.86 9.68
CA TRP A 8 -4.49 -3.75 10.34
C TRP A 8 -5.92 -3.16 10.34
N LEU A 9 -6.08 -1.87 10.62
CA LEU A 9 -7.37 -1.17 10.58
C LEU A 9 -7.98 -1.18 9.17
N ILE A 10 -7.18 -0.97 8.13
CA ILE A 10 -7.65 -1.04 6.75
C ILE A 10 -8.11 -2.47 6.40
N LYS A 11 -7.28 -3.46 6.73
CA LYS A 11 -7.54 -4.88 6.44
C LYS A 11 -8.80 -5.42 7.12
N ASN A 12 -9.00 -5.07 8.39
CA ASN A 12 -10.09 -5.63 9.20
C ASN A 12 -11.32 -4.71 9.24
N GLY A 13 -11.13 -3.39 9.21
CA GLY A 13 -12.22 -2.43 9.24
C GLY A 13 -13.07 -2.44 7.96
N ARG A 14 -12.45 -2.67 6.79
CA ARG A 14 -13.11 -2.82 5.46
C ARG A 14 -14.20 -1.78 5.17
N SER A 15 -14.10 -0.59 5.76
CA SER A 15 -15.02 0.51 5.57
C SER A 15 -14.39 1.55 4.65
N THR A 16 -15.11 1.90 3.58
CA THR A 16 -14.72 2.96 2.65
C THR A 16 -14.51 4.29 3.38
N GLU A 17 -15.35 4.59 4.38
CA GLU A 17 -15.22 5.81 5.18
C GLU A 17 -13.97 5.79 6.07
N LEU A 18 -13.67 4.64 6.69
CA LEU A 18 -12.44 4.46 7.45
C LEU A 18 -11.21 4.69 6.55
N MET A 19 -11.20 4.11 5.36
CA MET A 19 -10.08 4.29 4.42
C MET A 19 -9.95 5.76 3.99
N ARG A 20 -11.07 6.44 3.71
CA ARG A 20 -11.05 7.88 3.40
C ARG A 20 -10.54 8.73 4.55
N ASN A 21 -10.89 8.41 5.79
CA ASN A 21 -10.38 9.14 6.95
C ASN A 21 -8.88 8.90 7.12
N ILE A 22 -8.39 7.68 6.91
CA ILE A 22 -6.94 7.41 6.94
C ILE A 22 -6.20 8.20 5.86
N VAL A 23 -6.73 8.24 4.64
CA VAL A 23 -6.18 9.07 3.56
C VAL A 23 -6.17 10.53 3.99
N ARG A 24 -7.29 11.10 4.45
CA ARG A 24 -7.38 12.51 4.89
C ARG A 24 -6.38 12.90 5.97
N GLU A 25 -5.99 11.97 6.84
CA GLU A 25 -5.03 12.18 7.93
C GLU A 25 -3.59 11.76 7.55
N ASP A 26 -3.23 11.82 6.26
CA ASP A 26 -1.91 11.51 5.71
C ASP A 26 -1.38 10.08 6.03
N GLY A 27 -2.30 9.14 6.26
CA GLY A 27 -1.97 7.76 6.61
C GLY A 27 -1.39 6.93 5.47
N VAL A 28 -1.40 7.44 4.23
CA VAL A 28 -0.83 6.76 3.05
C VAL A 28 0.69 6.71 3.09
N LEU A 29 1.36 7.82 3.41
CA LEU A 29 2.82 7.90 3.43
C LEU A 29 3.45 6.85 4.39
N PRO A 30 2.99 6.70 5.64
CA PRO A 30 3.49 5.65 6.53
C PRO A 30 3.31 4.23 5.98
N LEU A 31 2.27 3.97 5.19
CA LEU A 31 2.07 2.67 4.55
C LEU A 31 3.06 2.46 3.41
N VAL A 32 3.28 3.46 2.56
CA VAL A 32 4.26 3.36 1.47
C VAL A 32 5.68 3.19 2.02
N THR A 33 6.06 3.95 3.05
CA THR A 33 7.35 3.72 3.73
C THR A 33 7.46 2.32 4.32
N MET A 34 6.35 1.75 4.82
CA MET A 34 6.33 0.40 5.38
C MET A 34 6.54 -0.71 4.33
N VAL A 35 6.24 -0.45 3.05
CA VAL A 35 6.57 -1.36 1.93
C VAL A 35 8.08 -1.55 1.78
N ALA A 36 8.89 -0.56 2.14
CA ALA A 36 10.35 -0.61 2.10
C ALA A 36 11.00 -1.12 3.42
N SER A 37 10.20 -1.65 4.36
CA SER A 37 10.71 -2.16 5.64
C SER A 37 11.63 -3.37 5.46
N GLU A 38 12.63 -3.57 6.33
CA GLU A 38 13.44 -4.79 6.36
C GLU A 38 12.63 -6.04 6.77
N HIS A 39 11.48 -5.84 7.41
CA HIS A 39 10.64 -6.93 7.89
C HIS A 39 9.58 -7.31 6.85
N ILE A 40 9.70 -8.52 6.30
CA ILE A 40 8.75 -9.09 5.32
C ILE A 40 7.29 -8.98 5.78
N VAL A 41 7.02 -9.20 7.07
CA VAL A 41 5.66 -9.09 7.63
C VAL A 41 5.09 -7.68 7.44
N MET A 42 5.90 -6.65 7.64
CA MET A 42 5.49 -5.25 7.46
C MET A 42 5.30 -4.91 5.99
N GLN A 43 6.19 -5.37 5.11
CA GLN A 43 6.02 -5.21 3.67
C GLN A 43 4.68 -5.80 3.21
N ASN A 44 4.38 -7.02 3.66
CA ASN A 44 3.14 -7.72 3.33
C ASN A 44 1.89 -6.99 3.84
N GLU A 45 1.89 -6.60 5.13
CA GLU A 45 0.81 -5.81 5.73
C GLU A 45 0.54 -4.51 4.96
N ALA A 46 1.61 -3.81 4.56
CA ALA A 46 1.53 -2.56 3.80
C ALA A 46 0.97 -2.77 2.40
N LEU A 47 1.52 -3.74 1.65
CA LEU A 47 1.08 -4.05 0.29
C LEU A 47 -0.40 -4.46 0.27
N MET A 48 -0.84 -5.28 1.23
CA MET A 48 -2.25 -5.62 1.38
C MET A 48 -3.12 -4.39 1.64
N ALA A 49 -2.72 -3.52 2.58
CA ALA A 49 -3.48 -2.32 2.92
C ALA A 49 -3.57 -1.34 1.74
N LEU A 50 -2.46 -1.11 1.04
CA LEU A 50 -2.42 -0.27 -0.16
C LEU A 50 -3.27 -0.86 -1.30
N THR A 51 -3.28 -2.17 -1.47
CA THR A 51 -4.13 -2.84 -2.47
C THR A 51 -5.61 -2.64 -2.15
N LEU A 52 -6.00 -2.69 -0.87
CA LEU A 52 -7.37 -2.42 -0.45
C LEU A 52 -7.77 -0.96 -0.66
N ILE A 53 -6.88 -0.01 -0.34
CA ILE A 53 -7.10 1.41 -0.62
C ILE A 53 -7.27 1.63 -2.13
N ALA A 54 -6.35 1.12 -2.94
CA ALA A 54 -6.39 1.28 -4.39
C ALA A 54 -7.63 0.63 -5.01
N SER A 55 -8.05 -0.55 -4.55
CA SER A 55 -9.25 -1.21 -5.09
C SER A 55 -10.56 -0.58 -4.65
N THR A 56 -10.58 0.22 -3.57
CA THR A 56 -11.83 0.74 -2.98
C THR A 56 -12.01 2.25 -3.21
N ILE A 57 -10.94 3.04 -3.07
CA ILE A 57 -10.98 4.51 -3.03
C ILE A 57 -9.81 5.15 -3.77
N LEU A 58 -9.35 4.57 -4.90
CA LEU A 58 -8.19 5.10 -5.64
C LEU A 58 -8.32 6.59 -5.94
N ALA A 59 -9.48 7.05 -6.39
CA ALA A 59 -9.71 8.46 -6.72
C ALA A 59 -9.47 9.41 -5.53
N ASP A 60 -9.84 8.98 -4.32
CA ASP A 60 -9.61 9.75 -3.08
C ASP A 60 -8.11 9.73 -2.68
N ALA A 61 -7.41 8.61 -2.93
CA ALA A 61 -6.02 8.39 -2.50
C ALA A 61 -4.95 8.76 -3.54
N ALA A 62 -5.32 9.00 -4.80
CA ALA A 62 -4.39 9.09 -5.93
C ALA A 62 -3.32 10.17 -5.74
N LEU A 63 -3.68 11.34 -5.22
CA LEU A 63 -2.73 12.42 -4.97
C LEU A 63 -1.68 12.01 -3.94
N GLN A 64 -2.11 11.47 -2.79
CA GLN A 64 -1.19 11.04 -1.75
C GLN A 64 -0.34 9.83 -2.15
N LEU A 65 -0.88 8.89 -2.93
CA LEU A 65 -0.09 7.76 -3.45
C LEU A 65 1.02 8.24 -4.39
N LYS A 66 0.76 9.30 -5.16
CA LYS A 66 1.76 9.95 -5.99
C LYS A 66 2.79 10.70 -5.16
N GLU A 67 2.35 11.50 -4.18
CA GLU A 67 3.23 12.28 -3.28
C GLU A 67 4.09 11.38 -2.40
N ALA A 68 3.59 10.20 -2.01
CA ALA A 68 4.33 9.20 -1.28
C ALA A 68 5.26 8.34 -2.16
N GLU A 69 5.39 8.65 -3.45
CA GLU A 69 6.31 7.97 -4.38
C GLU A 69 6.07 6.44 -4.48
N LEU A 70 4.80 6.01 -4.44
CA LEU A 70 4.45 4.59 -4.52
C LEU A 70 5.00 3.93 -5.79
N ALA A 71 4.97 4.62 -6.93
CA ALA A 71 5.46 4.08 -8.19
C ALA A 71 6.96 3.75 -8.13
N GLU A 72 7.77 4.63 -7.54
CA GLU A 72 9.20 4.39 -7.35
C GLU A 72 9.44 3.23 -6.37
N THR A 73 8.67 3.19 -5.28
CA THR A 73 8.73 2.08 -4.31
C THR A 73 8.44 0.73 -4.98
N ILE A 74 7.43 0.66 -5.86
CA ILE A 74 7.09 -0.55 -6.64
C ILE A 74 8.24 -0.91 -7.59
N ILE A 75 8.78 0.05 -8.34
CA ILE A 75 9.90 -0.19 -9.27
C ILE A 75 11.10 -0.76 -8.52
N ASN A 76 11.43 -0.21 -7.36
CA ASN A 76 12.54 -0.66 -6.54
C ASN A 76 12.33 -2.09 -6.01
N LEU A 77 11.10 -2.44 -5.59
CA LEU A 77 10.78 -3.82 -5.17
C LEU A 77 10.85 -4.82 -6.33
N LEU A 78 10.32 -4.47 -7.50
CA LEU A 78 10.33 -5.35 -8.67
C LEU A 78 11.73 -5.50 -9.28
N GLY A 79 12.57 -4.47 -9.13
CA GLY A 79 13.97 -4.49 -9.56
C GLY A 79 14.90 -5.24 -8.60
N ASN A 80 14.45 -5.56 -7.39
CA ASN A 80 15.26 -6.28 -6.41
C ASN A 80 15.31 -7.78 -6.72
N PRO A 81 16.48 -8.35 -7.08
CA PRO A 81 16.61 -9.77 -7.42
C PRO A 81 16.36 -10.71 -6.23
N ASP A 82 16.49 -10.21 -5.00
CA ASP A 82 16.34 -10.98 -3.77
C ASP A 82 14.94 -10.87 -3.17
N VAL A 83 13.99 -10.21 -3.86
CA VAL A 83 12.61 -10.11 -3.40
C VAL A 83 11.98 -11.49 -3.30
N ILE A 84 11.35 -11.78 -2.16
CA ILE A 84 10.72 -13.08 -1.98
C ILE A 84 9.45 -13.21 -2.84
N PRO A 85 9.07 -14.42 -3.29
CA PRO A 85 7.95 -14.61 -4.20
C PRO A 85 6.62 -14.03 -3.71
N GLU A 86 6.33 -14.09 -2.40
CA GLU A 86 5.09 -13.56 -1.83
C GLU A 86 4.99 -12.04 -2.01
N ILE A 87 6.08 -11.32 -1.68
CA ILE A 87 6.14 -9.86 -1.83
C ILE A 87 6.08 -9.46 -3.29
N LEU A 88 6.73 -10.22 -4.18
CA LEU A 88 6.64 -10.01 -5.62
C LEU A 88 5.18 -10.12 -6.11
N CYS A 89 4.48 -11.19 -5.75
CA CYS A 89 3.07 -11.39 -6.12
C CYS A 89 2.17 -10.28 -5.58
N ASN A 90 2.35 -9.87 -4.33
CA ASN A 90 1.56 -8.80 -3.72
C ASN A 90 1.83 -7.44 -4.37
N THR A 91 3.09 -7.17 -4.71
CA THR A 91 3.50 -5.96 -5.45
C THR A 91 2.86 -5.93 -6.83
N LEU A 92 2.92 -7.03 -7.58
CA LEU A 92 2.27 -7.14 -8.90
C LEU A 92 0.74 -6.99 -8.82
N THR A 93 0.12 -7.51 -7.75
CA THR A 93 -1.32 -7.36 -7.50
C THR A 93 -1.68 -5.89 -7.26
N LEU A 94 -0.88 -5.18 -6.45
CA LEU A 94 -1.05 -3.74 -6.23
C LEU A 94 -0.88 -2.96 -7.54
N THR A 95 0.19 -3.23 -8.30
CA THR A 95 0.44 -2.60 -9.60
C THR A 95 -0.73 -2.78 -10.54
N LYS A 96 -1.21 -4.02 -10.70
CA LYS A 96 -2.39 -4.32 -11.51
C LYS A 96 -3.60 -3.51 -11.07
N THR A 97 -3.87 -3.47 -9.76
CA THR A 97 -5.01 -2.78 -9.18
C THR A 97 -4.98 -1.27 -9.47
N VAL A 98 -3.80 -0.64 -9.32
CA VAL A 98 -3.63 0.79 -9.60
C VAL A 98 -3.79 1.08 -11.10
N CYS A 99 -3.30 0.19 -11.96
CA CYS A 99 -3.40 0.35 -13.42
C CYS A 99 -4.80 0.09 -13.99
N GLU A 100 -5.60 -0.79 -13.39
CA GLU A 100 -6.97 -1.10 -13.86
C GLU A 100 -8.01 -0.07 -13.41
N ALA A 101 -7.73 0.67 -12.33
CA ALA A 101 -8.65 1.65 -11.76
C ALA A 101 -8.43 3.09 -12.27
N GLY A 102 -7.41 3.33 -13.10
CA GLY A 102 -7.14 4.60 -13.80
C GLY A 102 -7.56 4.54 -15.26
#